data_AF-A0A2V7DFW9-F1
#
_entry.id   AF-A0A2V7DFW9-F1
#
_cell.length_a   1.000
_cell.length_b   1.000
_cell.length_c   1.000
_cell.angle_alpha   90.00
_cell.angle_beta   90.00
_cell.angle_gamma   90.00
#
_symmetry.space_group_name_H-M   'P 1'
#
loop_
_entity.id
_entity.type
_entity.pdbx_description
1 polymer ?
#
loop_
_entity_poly.entity_id
_entity_poly.type
_entity_poly.pdbx_seq_one_letter_code
_entity_poly.pdbx_strand_id
1 'polypeptide(L)'
;MRPTATENTGGAMFANKTRVLLILSQDVLDQARVVAGRATTTLKLSVSLQIVLRALIEEGLKRENDRTLLANIERQAHAVRQIRKMVRQGGRVAGDGHHPGAGVRRPGKRR
;
A
#
# COMPACT_ATOMS: atom_id res chain seq x y z
N MET A 1 -50.75 9.82 11.91
CA MET A 1 -49.48 9.17 11.49
C MET A 1 -48.41 10.25 11.46
N ARG A 2 -47.34 10.11 12.26
CA ARG A 2 -46.23 11.08 12.37
C ARG A 2 -45.07 10.63 11.47
N PRO A 3 -44.28 11.54 10.89
CA PRO A 3 -43.30 11.18 9.88
C PRO A 3 -42.06 10.51 10.48
N THR A 4 -41.72 9.41 9.82
CA THR A 4 -40.44 8.75 9.56
C THR A 4 -39.21 9.17 10.36
N ALA A 5 -38.64 8.14 10.99
CA ALA A 5 -37.28 8.04 11.49
C ALA A 5 -36.28 8.81 10.61
N THR A 6 -35.49 9.63 11.29
CA THR A 6 -34.16 10.07 10.92
C THR A 6 -33.45 8.99 10.10
N GLU A 7 -33.43 9.18 8.77
CA GLU A 7 -32.53 8.45 7.91
C GLU A 7 -31.13 8.75 8.41
N ASN A 8 -30.47 7.71 8.89
CA ASN A 8 -29.11 7.74 9.35
C ASN A 8 -28.21 7.88 8.11
N THR A 9 -28.13 9.10 7.55
CA THR A 9 -27.36 9.42 6.34
C THR A 9 -25.87 9.06 6.48
N GLY A 10 -25.37 8.92 7.70
CA GLY A 10 -24.03 8.41 7.99
C GLY A 10 -23.81 6.93 7.66
N GLY A 11 -24.86 6.11 7.55
CA GLY A 11 -24.76 4.67 7.24
C GLY A 11 -24.65 4.36 5.74
N ALA A 12 -25.29 5.16 4.88
CA ALA A 12 -25.38 4.90 3.45
C ALA A 12 -24.06 5.17 2.69
N MET A 13 -23.28 6.18 3.09
CA MET A 13 -21.95 6.50 2.50
C MET A 13 -20.94 5.33 2.61
N PHE A 14 -21.28 4.33 3.40
CA PHE A 14 -20.40 3.30 3.88
C PHE A 14 -20.86 1.88 3.55
N ALA A 15 -21.94 1.75 2.76
CA ALA A 15 -22.53 0.47 2.39
C ALA A 15 -21.65 -0.38 1.46
N ASN A 16 -20.74 0.24 0.69
CA ASN A 16 -19.79 -0.45 -0.21
C ASN A 16 -18.34 -0.14 0.19
N LYS A 17 -17.96 -0.59 1.40
CA LYS A 17 -16.62 -0.35 1.96
C LYS A 17 -15.69 -1.53 1.76
N THR A 18 -14.52 -1.26 1.18
CA THR A 18 -13.35 -2.13 1.29
C THR A 18 -12.40 -1.58 2.36
N ARG A 19 -11.83 -2.46 3.18
CA ARG A 19 -10.81 -2.09 4.19
C ARG A 19 -9.42 -2.34 3.61
N VAL A 20 -8.52 -1.38 3.80
CA VAL A 20 -7.12 -1.47 3.37
C VAL A 20 -6.23 -1.12 4.54
N LEU A 21 -5.16 -1.89 4.74
CA LEU A 21 -4.06 -1.52 5.64
C LEU A 21 -3.04 -0.71 4.85
N LEU A 22 -2.79 0.52 5.29
CA LEU A 22 -1.84 1.42 4.64
C LEU A 22 -0.63 1.64 5.56
N ILE A 23 0.56 1.30 5.08
CA ILE A 23 1.82 1.55 5.77
C ILE A 23 2.45 2.79 5.14
N LEU A 24 2.66 3.83 5.95
CA LEU A 24 3.23 5.10 5.54
C LEU A 24 4.50 5.38 6.33
N SER A 25 5.43 6.14 5.74
CA SER A 25 6.50 6.74 6.54
C SER A 25 5.93 7.78 7.50
N GLN A 26 6.64 7.99 8.60
CA GLN A 26 6.26 8.98 9.62
C GLN A 26 6.16 10.39 9.02
N ASP A 27 7.08 10.76 8.14
CA ASP A 27 7.10 12.08 7.49
C ASP A 27 5.80 12.36 6.71
N VAL A 28 5.28 11.36 6.00
CA VAL A 28 4.02 11.50 5.25
C VAL A 28 2.85 11.69 6.21
N LEU A 29 2.82 10.96 7.32
CA LEU A 29 1.81 11.14 8.37
C LEU A 29 1.89 12.53 9.01
N ASP A 30 3.09 13.03 9.28
CA ASP A 30 3.28 14.36 9.87
C ASP A 30 2.84 15.48 8.92
N GLN A 31 3.14 15.37 7.63
CA GLN A 31 2.63 16.30 6.63
C GLN A 31 1.09 16.27 6.56
N ALA A 32 0.48 15.08 6.59
CA ALA A 32 -0.97 14.96 6.60
C ALA A 32 -1.60 15.56 7.88
N ARG A 33 -0.94 15.46 9.04
CA ARG A 33 -1.38 16.13 10.29
C ARG A 33 -1.34 17.65 10.15
N VAL A 34 -0.28 18.19 9.55
CA VAL A 34 -0.18 19.63 9.28
C VAL A 34 -1.30 20.09 8.34
N VAL A 35 -1.62 19.32 7.31
CA VAL A 35 -2.77 19.60 6.43
C VAL A 35 -4.08 19.56 7.20
N ALA A 36 -4.29 18.58 8.09
CA ALA A 36 -5.47 18.51 8.94
C ALA A 36 -5.62 19.75 9.82
N GLY A 37 -4.54 20.19 10.47
CA GLY A 37 -4.54 21.40 11.30
C GLY A 37 -4.95 22.64 10.49
N ARG A 38 -4.36 22.83 9.31
CA ARG A 38 -4.73 23.94 8.41
C ARG A 38 -6.18 23.84 7.92
N ALA A 39 -6.65 22.64 7.62
CA ALA A 39 -8.03 22.41 7.19
C ALA A 39 -9.01 22.75 8.32
N THR A 40 -8.70 22.39 9.57
CA THR A 40 -9.53 22.74 10.72
C THR A 40 -9.61 24.24 10.95
N THR A 41 -8.49 24.96 10.87
CA THR A 41 -8.51 26.42 11.00
C THR A 41 -9.28 27.08 9.86
N THR A 42 -9.12 26.59 8.64
CA THR A 42 -9.73 27.18 7.44
C THR A 42 -11.23 26.90 7.37
N LEU A 43 -11.64 25.66 7.60
CA LEU A 43 -13.03 25.22 7.51
C LEU A 43 -13.82 25.44 8.79
N LYS A 44 -13.15 25.81 9.89
CA LYS A 44 -13.73 25.97 11.24
C LYS A 44 -14.49 24.72 11.72
N LEU A 45 -14.01 23.54 11.34
CA LEU A 45 -14.57 22.24 11.70
C LEU A 45 -13.42 21.30 12.09
N SER A 46 -13.64 20.38 13.03
CA SER A 46 -12.64 19.38 13.38
C SER A 46 -12.47 18.40 12.22
N VAL A 47 -11.26 18.36 11.64
CA VAL A 47 -10.93 17.49 10.51
C VAL A 47 -10.05 16.37 11.04
N SER A 48 -10.52 15.12 10.92
CA SER A 48 -9.72 13.96 11.32
C SER A 48 -8.69 13.62 10.26
N LEU A 49 -7.58 13.02 10.69
CA LEU A 49 -6.53 12.55 9.79
C LEU A 49 -7.06 11.55 8.75
N GLN A 50 -8.06 10.73 9.12
CA GLN A 50 -8.71 9.79 8.20
C GLN A 50 -9.39 10.50 7.03
N ILE A 51 -10.08 11.61 7.29
CA ILE A 51 -10.73 12.41 6.24
C ILE A 51 -9.69 13.00 5.29
N VAL A 52 -8.59 13.53 5.84
CA VAL A 52 -7.50 14.09 5.03
C VAL A 52 -6.85 13.03 4.17
N LEU A 53 -6.46 11.89 4.74
CA LEU A 53 -5.82 10.81 3.99
C LEU A 53 -6.75 10.26 2.90
N ARG A 54 -8.05 10.13 3.20
CA ARG A 54 -9.04 9.73 2.20
C ARG A 54 -9.10 10.73 1.04
N ALA A 55 -9.21 12.03 1.33
CA ALA A 55 -9.26 13.07 0.31
C ALA A 55 -7.98 13.10 -0.54
N LEU A 56 -6.81 12.95 0.07
CA LEU A 56 -5.53 12.89 -0.65
C LEU A 56 -5.45 11.69 -1.58
N ILE A 57 -5.96 10.52 -1.16
CA ILE A 57 -6.04 9.33 -2.03
C ILE A 57 -7.00 9.58 -3.19
N GLU A 58 -8.22 10.07 -2.91
CA GLU A 58 -9.22 10.34 -3.95
C GLU A 58 -8.71 11.37 -4.98
N GLU A 59 -8.10 12.46 -4.53
CA GLU A 59 -7.50 13.46 -5.41
C GLU A 59 -6.26 12.93 -6.16
N GLY A 60 -5.48 12.06 -5.54
CA GLY A 60 -4.37 11.37 -6.20
C GLY A 60 -4.83 10.43 -7.31
N LEU A 61 -5.91 9.67 -7.07
CA LEU A 61 -6.50 8.75 -8.04
C LEU A 61 -7.07 9.49 -9.27
N LYS A 62 -7.64 10.69 -9.09
CA LYS A 62 -8.08 11.53 -10.22
C LYS A 62 -6.93 11.93 -11.15
N ARG A 63 -5.69 11.88 -10.68
CA ARG A 63 -4.48 12.24 -11.43
C ARG A 63 -3.80 11.02 -12.07
N GLU A 64 -4.54 9.95 -12.34
CA GLU A 64 -4.03 8.68 -12.88
C GLU A 64 -3.15 8.80 -14.14
N ASN A 65 -3.38 9.81 -14.98
CA ASN A 65 -2.60 10.07 -16.19
C ASN A 65 -1.45 11.10 -16.00
N ASP A 66 -1.15 11.51 -14.77
CA ASP A 66 -0.02 12.40 -14.48
C ASP A 66 1.31 11.65 -14.65
N ARG A 67 2.15 12.12 -15.57
CA ARG A 67 3.47 11.53 -15.85
C ARG A 67 4.38 11.48 -14.62
N THR A 68 4.24 12.46 -13.73
CA THR A 68 5.00 12.53 -12.47
C THR A 68 4.57 11.42 -11.52
N LEU A 69 3.26 11.14 -11.46
CA LEU A 69 2.71 10.06 -10.65
C LEU A 69 3.21 8.71 -11.17
N LEU A 70 3.17 8.48 -12.49
CA LEU A 70 3.67 7.25 -13.10
C LEU A 70 5.16 7.03 -12.82
N ALA A 71 6.00 8.06 -13.00
CA ALA A 71 7.43 7.97 -12.69
C ALA A 71 7.70 7.67 -11.20
N ASN A 72 6.87 8.18 -10.29
CA ASN A 72 6.97 7.86 -8.86
C ASN A 72 6.62 6.40 -8.57
N ILE A 73 5.53 5.91 -9.17
CA ILE A 73 5.09 4.51 -9.04
C ILE A 73 6.19 3.57 -9.56
N GLU A 74 6.75 3.87 -10.74
CA GLU A 74 7.85 3.08 -11.32
C GLU A 74 9.06 3.03 -10.39
N ARG A 75 9.52 4.19 -9.88
CA ARG A 75 10.66 4.25 -8.93
C ARG A 75 10.41 3.40 -7.68
N GLN A 76 9.21 3.47 -7.11
CA GLN A 76 8.86 2.68 -5.92
C GLN A 76 8.79 1.19 -6.24
N ALA A 77 8.18 0.80 -7.36
CA ALA A 77 8.11 -0.59 -7.80
C ALA A 77 9.51 -1.19 -7.99
N HIS A 78 10.43 -0.43 -8.59
CA HIS A 78 11.83 -0.82 -8.73
C HIS A 78 12.52 -0.97 -7.36
N ALA A 79 12.35 -0.01 -6.44
CA ALA A 79 12.92 -0.09 -5.10
C ALA A 79 12.44 -1.34 -4.35
N VAL A 80 11.13 -1.61 -4.35
CA VAL A 80 10.55 -2.82 -3.73
C VAL A 80 11.09 -4.09 -4.38
N ARG A 81 11.22 -4.12 -5.71
CA ARG A 81 11.82 -5.26 -6.42
C ARG A 81 13.27 -5.51 -5.99
N GLN A 82 14.08 -4.47 -5.83
CA GLN A 82 15.46 -4.60 -5.37
C GLN A 82 15.52 -5.10 -3.93
N ILE A 83 14.70 -4.55 -3.02
CA ILE A 83 14.61 -5.02 -1.63
C ILE A 83 14.27 -6.52 -1.60
N ARG A 84 13.26 -6.96 -2.36
CA ARG A 84 12.89 -8.38 -2.45
C ARG A 84 14.02 -9.24 -3.02
N LYS A 85 14.78 -8.73 -4.01
CA LYS A 85 15.93 -9.45 -4.56
C LYS A 85 17.04 -9.62 -3.52
N MET A 86 17.36 -8.57 -2.77
CA MET A 86 18.38 -8.59 -1.71
C MET A 86 17.98 -9.55 -0.58
N VAL A 87 16.71 -9.53 -0.13
CA VAL A 87 16.21 -10.50 0.87
C VAL A 87 16.36 -11.94 0.37
N ARG A 88 16.05 -12.21 -0.90
CA ARG A 88 16.22 -13.55 -1.51
C ARG A 88 17.69 -13.95 -1.69
N GLN A 89 18.60 -13.01 -1.84
CA GLN A 89 20.03 -13.28 -1.96
C GLN A 89 20.68 -13.47 -0.57
N GLY A 90 20.31 -12.66 0.43
CA GLY A 90 20.73 -12.83 1.82
C GLY A 90 20.20 -14.14 2.45
N GLY A 91 18.99 -14.57 2.07
CA GLY A 91 18.45 -15.88 2.43
C GLY A 91 19.12 -17.08 1.74
N ARG A 92 19.98 -16.87 0.74
CA ARG A 92 20.78 -17.93 0.12
C ARG A 92 22.16 -18.12 0.77
N VAL A 93 22.62 -17.17 1.59
CA VAL A 93 23.91 -17.28 2.30
C VAL A 93 23.73 -17.92 3.69
N ALA A 94 22.50 -18.02 4.19
CA ALA A 94 22.15 -18.74 5.42
C ALA A 94 21.52 -20.13 5.14
N GLY A 95 21.87 -20.73 4.00
CA GLY A 95 21.36 -22.03 3.56
C GLY A 95 22.40 -22.74 2.71
N ASP A 96 23.61 -22.89 3.23
CA ASP A 96 24.53 -23.92 2.75
C ASP A 96 23.86 -25.29 2.93
N GLY A 97 23.68 -26.02 1.82
CA GLY A 97 23.30 -27.43 1.88
C GLY A 97 22.26 -27.94 0.89
N HIS A 98 22.23 -27.50 -0.37
CA HIS A 98 21.81 -28.42 -1.44
C HIS A 98 22.42 -28.10 -2.80
N HIS A 99 23.43 -28.89 -3.17
CA HIS A 99 23.99 -28.93 -4.51
C HIS A 99 22.94 -29.36 -5.54
N PRO A 100 22.65 -28.58 -6.60
CA PRO A 100 21.98 -29.10 -7.78
C PRO A 100 23.07 -29.49 -8.78
N GLY A 101 23.61 -30.71 -8.66
CA GLY A 101 24.66 -31.12 -9.59
C GLY A 101 25.36 -32.43 -9.26
N ALA A 102 24.64 -33.55 -9.30
CA ALA A 102 25.27 -34.84 -9.53
C ALA A 102 24.33 -35.67 -10.40
N GLY A 103 24.56 -35.61 -11.72
CA GLY A 103 23.94 -36.52 -12.66
C GLY A 103 24.27 -37.94 -12.24
N VAL A 104 23.25 -38.71 -11.88
CA VAL A 104 23.37 -40.15 -11.66
C VAL A 104 23.68 -40.79 -13.01
N ARG A 105 24.98 -40.96 -13.27
CA ARG A 105 25.49 -41.82 -14.32
C ARG A 105 25.00 -43.24 -14.02
N ARG A 106 24.09 -43.73 -14.84
CA ARG A 106 23.76 -45.16 -14.95
C ARG A 106 25.05 -45.94 -15.25
N PRO A 107 25.40 -46.99 -14.49
CA PRO A 107 26.21 -48.07 -15.02
C PRO A 107 25.26 -49.22 -15.36
N GLY A 108 25.12 -49.47 -16.67
CA GLY A 108 24.65 -50.78 -17.10
C GLY A 108 25.69 -51.84 -16.73
N LYS A 109 25.23 -52.99 -16.25
CA LYS A 109 25.99 -54.23 -16.35
C LYS A 109 25.09 -55.35 -16.83
N ARG A 110 25.44 -55.83 -18.02
CA ARG A 110 24.99 -57.04 -18.70
C ARG A 110 25.34 -58.27 -17.85
N ARG A 111 24.36 -59.14 -17.57
CA ARG A 111 24.29 -60.55 -17.96
C ARG A 111 23.15 -61.24 -17.23
#